data_AF-A0A2S7KTA3-F1
#
_entry.id   AF-A0A2S7KTA3-F1
#
_cell.length_a   1.000
_cell.length_b   1.000
_cell.length_c   1.000
_cell.angle_alpha   90.00
_cell.angle_beta   90.00
_cell.angle_gamma   90.00
#
_symmetry.space_group_name_H-M   'P 1'
#
loop_
_entity.id
_entity.type
_entity.pdbx_description
1 polymer ?
#
loop_
_entity_poly.entity_id
_entity_poly.type
_entity_poly.pdbx_seq_one_letter_code
_entity_poly.pdbx_strand_id
1 'polypeptide(L)'
;MKEKTLWVNSAKVDCTGVGPMQCYQVKETEDGPWNLFYFDIEGFEFEPGFIYRIQVQVDSLLPEELAADKSLLEFKLLAVLSKEMDPVMELNDIWKLTELNGNPVVDDQRTGELPTLEINTRTLTVIGYDGCNNFRGKIESLSMNKLLFGPLATTRKMCPDMTIPAELGPTLASVSMYIKDGVELQLFDSTNKLVCRFKKID
;
A
#
# COMPACT_ATOMS: atom_id res chain seq x y z
N MET A 1 -34.74 -9.02 3.44
CA MET A 1 -33.38 -9.58 3.51
C MET A 1 -32.86 -9.73 2.09
N LYS A 2 -31.73 -9.11 1.76
CA LYS A 2 -31.07 -9.25 0.47
C LYS A 2 -29.66 -9.77 0.69
N GLU A 3 -29.25 -10.76 -0.09
CA GLU A 3 -27.88 -11.25 -0.06
C GLU A 3 -27.00 -10.48 -1.05
N LYS A 4 -25.73 -10.31 -0.71
CA LYS A 4 -24.76 -9.63 -1.55
C LYS A 4 -23.36 -10.22 -1.35
N THR A 5 -22.56 -10.21 -2.43
CA THR A 5 -21.13 -10.48 -2.34
C THR A 5 -20.36 -9.18 -2.25
N LEU A 6 -19.41 -9.11 -1.31
CA LEU A 6 -18.48 -8.00 -1.15
C LEU A 6 -17.05 -8.53 -1.22
N TRP A 7 -16.18 -7.78 -1.87
CA TRP A 7 -14.74 -7.91 -1.64
C TRP A 7 -14.36 -6.89 -0.59
N VAL A 8 -13.61 -7.31 0.43
CA VAL A 8 -13.09 -6.44 1.49
C VAL A 8 -11.58 -6.32 1.31
N ASN A 9 -11.09 -5.09 1.27
CA ASN A 9 -9.67 -4.81 1.07
C ASN A 9 -8.84 -5.23 2.30
N SER A 10 -7.52 -5.35 2.12
CA SER A 10 -6.57 -5.82 3.12
C SER A 10 -6.27 -4.85 4.25
N ALA A 11 -6.68 -3.59 4.12
CA ALA A 11 -6.48 -2.55 5.12
C ALA A 11 -7.76 -1.74 5.33
N LYS A 12 -8.05 -1.43 6.59
CA LYS A 12 -8.96 -0.36 6.96
C LYS A 12 -8.27 1.00 6.81
N VAL A 13 -9.05 2.04 6.58
CA VAL A 13 -8.56 3.42 6.46
C VAL A 13 -9.26 4.34 7.44
N ASP A 14 -8.57 5.38 7.88
CA ASP A 14 -9.16 6.43 8.70
C ASP A 14 -10.32 7.10 7.94
N CYS A 15 -11.45 7.24 8.61
CA CYS A 15 -12.67 7.82 8.06
C CYS A 15 -13.49 8.48 9.18
N THR A 16 -14.52 9.23 8.78
CA THR A 16 -15.45 9.87 9.72
C THR A 16 -16.88 9.39 9.42
N GLY A 17 -17.47 8.67 10.38
CA GLY A 17 -18.89 8.32 10.40
C GLY A 17 -19.63 9.24 11.39
N VAL A 18 -20.15 8.66 12.48
CA VAL A 18 -20.65 9.42 13.65
C VAL A 18 -19.50 10.08 14.44
N GLY A 19 -18.27 9.64 14.19
CA GLY A 19 -17.01 10.22 14.67
C GLY A 19 -15.81 9.64 13.91
N PRO A 20 -14.57 10.04 14.27
CA PRO A 20 -13.35 9.42 13.72
C PRO A 20 -13.29 7.92 14.04
N MET A 21 -13.06 7.11 13.02
CA MET A 21 -13.02 5.65 13.12
C MET A 21 -12.18 5.04 11.98
N GLN A 22 -12.06 3.71 11.95
CA GLN A 22 -11.46 2.98 10.83
C GLN A 22 -12.53 2.25 10.03
N CYS A 23 -12.66 2.59 8.75
CA CYS A 23 -13.64 2.00 7.84
C CYS A 23 -13.04 0.87 7.01
N TYR A 24 -13.88 -0.10 6.65
CA TYR A 24 -13.55 -1.02 5.58
C TYR A 24 -13.50 -0.30 4.23
N GLN A 25 -12.77 -0.89 3.28
CA GLN A 25 -12.88 -0.56 1.87
C GLN A 25 -13.46 -1.77 1.16
N VAL A 26 -14.57 -1.59 0.44
CA VAL A 26 -15.26 -2.69 -0.24
C VAL A 26 -15.52 -2.40 -1.71
N LYS A 27 -15.62 -3.45 -2.52
CA LYS A 27 -16.14 -3.40 -3.89
C LYS A 27 -17.19 -4.49 -4.07
N GLU A 28 -18.16 -4.24 -4.93
CA GLU A 28 -19.30 -5.14 -5.16
C GLU A 28 -19.12 -6.05 -6.38
N THR A 29 -18.09 -5.75 -7.18
CA THR A 29 -17.65 -6.53 -8.32
C THR A 29 -16.14 -6.64 -8.27
N GLU A 30 -15.60 -7.68 -8.90
CA GLU A 30 -14.15 -7.95 -8.89
C GLU A 30 -13.33 -6.80 -9.51
N ASP A 31 -13.83 -6.19 -10.59
CA ASP A 31 -13.15 -5.06 -11.26
C ASP A 31 -13.69 -3.68 -10.84
N GLY A 32 -14.56 -3.63 -9.82
CA GLY A 32 -15.15 -2.39 -9.34
C GLY A 32 -14.18 -1.53 -8.52
N PRO A 33 -14.43 -0.22 -8.40
CA PRO A 33 -13.64 0.65 -7.53
C PRO A 33 -13.87 0.30 -6.06
N TRP A 34 -12.83 0.50 -5.25
CA TRP A 34 -12.93 0.45 -3.79
C TRP A 34 -13.73 1.65 -3.27
N ASN A 35 -14.69 1.39 -2.40
CA ASN A 35 -15.53 2.40 -1.75
C ASN A 35 -15.41 2.26 -0.23
N LEU A 36 -15.52 3.37 0.49
CA LEU A 36 -15.60 3.34 1.94
C LEU A 36 -16.87 2.63 2.39
N PHE A 37 -16.71 1.73 3.35
CA PHE A 37 -17.79 1.00 3.96
C PHE A 37 -17.77 1.28 5.47
N TYR A 38 -18.76 2.06 5.89
CA TYR A 38 -18.86 2.65 7.22
C TYR A 38 -19.55 1.74 8.23
N PHE A 39 -20.12 0.62 7.78
CA PHE A 39 -20.88 -0.29 8.63
C PHE A 39 -19.96 -1.41 9.15
N ASP A 40 -20.27 -1.88 10.35
CA ASP A 40 -19.75 -3.16 10.81
C ASP A 40 -20.46 -4.31 10.10
N ILE A 41 -19.79 -5.45 10.05
CA ILE A 41 -20.33 -6.70 9.50
C ILE A 41 -20.33 -7.70 10.64
N GLU A 42 -21.52 -8.02 11.16
CA GLU A 42 -21.68 -8.95 12.28
C GLU A 42 -21.10 -10.32 11.91
N GLY A 43 -20.27 -10.88 12.80
CA GLY A 43 -19.61 -12.17 12.58
C GLY A 43 -18.40 -12.13 11.64
N PHE A 44 -18.01 -10.97 11.10
CA PHE A 44 -16.80 -10.83 10.30
C PHE A 44 -15.59 -10.44 11.15
N GLU A 45 -14.68 -11.39 11.35
CA GLU A 45 -13.39 -11.15 12.01
C GLU A 45 -12.35 -10.72 10.98
N PHE A 46 -12.05 -9.43 10.96
CA PHE A 46 -11.08 -8.86 10.02
C PHE A 46 -9.64 -9.05 10.50
N GLU A 47 -8.83 -9.74 9.69
CA GLU A 47 -7.37 -9.75 9.83
C GLU A 47 -6.71 -8.87 8.75
N PRO A 48 -5.85 -7.91 9.15
CA PRO A 48 -5.11 -7.08 8.20
C PRO A 48 -4.20 -7.90 7.29
N GLY A 49 -4.06 -7.45 6.04
CA GLY A 49 -3.18 -8.02 5.04
C GLY A 49 -3.79 -9.10 4.16
N PHE A 50 -5.10 -9.36 4.30
CA PHE A 50 -5.84 -10.28 3.43
C PHE A 50 -6.95 -9.56 2.68
N ILE A 51 -7.08 -9.84 1.38
CA ILE A 51 -8.28 -9.51 0.61
C ILE A 51 -9.29 -10.64 0.83
N TYR A 52 -10.50 -10.27 1.22
CA TYR A 52 -11.60 -11.21 1.42
C TYR A 52 -12.60 -11.09 0.29
N ARG A 53 -13.21 -12.22 -0.08
CA ARG A 53 -14.51 -12.23 -0.75
C ARG A 53 -15.52 -12.84 0.20
N ILE A 54 -16.54 -12.10 0.58
CA ILE A 54 -17.53 -12.51 1.58
C ILE A 54 -18.94 -12.41 1.01
N GLN A 55 -19.83 -13.26 1.50
CA GLN A 55 -21.27 -13.15 1.28
C GLN A 55 -21.91 -12.60 2.56
N VAL A 56 -22.72 -11.56 2.42
CA VAL A 56 -23.41 -10.90 3.52
C VAL A 56 -24.91 -10.86 3.28
N GLN A 57 -25.65 -10.93 4.38
CA GLN A 57 -27.07 -10.59 4.43
C GLN A 57 -27.21 -9.12 4.79
N VAL A 58 -28.09 -8.43 4.06
CA VAL A 58 -28.44 -7.03 4.28
C VAL A 58 -29.88 -6.95 4.76
N ASP A 59 -30.06 -6.39 5.96
CA ASP A 59 -31.35 -6.11 6.55
C ASP A 59 -31.58 -4.60 6.60
N SER A 60 -32.78 -4.17 6.22
CA SER A 60 -33.21 -2.77 6.31
C SER A 60 -34.08 -2.62 7.54
N LEU A 61 -33.64 -1.77 8.46
CA LEU A 61 -34.36 -1.48 9.70
C LEU A 61 -35.37 -0.35 9.49
N LEU A 62 -36.49 -0.40 10.23
CA LEU A 62 -37.47 0.67 10.20
C LEU A 62 -36.98 1.85 11.08
N PRO A 63 -37.21 3.11 10.67
CA PRO A 63 -36.79 4.28 11.44
C PRO A 63 -37.29 4.31 12.89
N GLU A 64 -38.43 3.68 13.15
CA GLU A 64 -39.11 3.61 14.45
C GLU A 64 -38.36 2.71 15.46
N GLU A 65 -37.48 1.84 14.97
CA GLU A 65 -36.70 0.87 15.76
C GLU A 65 -35.24 1.32 15.98
N LEU A 66 -34.85 2.48 15.42
CA LEU A 66 -33.48 2.97 15.46
C LEU A 66 -33.24 3.89 16.66
N ALA A 67 -32.22 3.55 17.45
CA ALA A 67 -31.54 4.55 18.28
C ALA A 67 -30.92 5.63 17.38
N ALA A 68 -30.71 6.84 17.91
CA ALA A 68 -30.29 8.01 17.13
C ALA A 68 -28.95 7.83 16.38
N ASP A 69 -28.13 6.86 16.79
CA ASP A 69 -26.81 6.53 16.25
C ASP A 69 -26.79 5.30 15.33
N LYS A 70 -27.93 4.62 15.15
CA LYS A 70 -27.98 3.34 14.43
C LYS A 70 -28.33 3.54 12.95
N SER A 71 -27.57 2.88 12.07
CA SER A 71 -27.84 2.87 10.62
C SER A 71 -29.13 2.15 10.30
N LEU A 72 -29.82 2.60 9.23
CA LEU A 72 -30.96 1.91 8.62
C LEU A 72 -30.60 0.57 7.98
N LEU A 73 -29.30 0.22 7.89
CA LEU A 73 -28.81 -1.01 7.30
C LEU A 73 -27.96 -1.78 8.30
N GLU A 74 -28.26 -3.08 8.43
CA GLU A 74 -27.43 -4.06 9.14
C GLU A 74 -26.84 -5.07 8.16
N PHE A 75 -25.58 -5.45 8.41
CA PHE A 75 -24.85 -6.41 7.60
C PHE A 75 -24.41 -7.58 8.47
N LYS A 76 -24.75 -8.80 8.06
CA LYS A 76 -24.38 -10.04 8.75
C LYS A 76 -23.59 -10.92 7.81
N LEU A 77 -22.45 -11.45 8.27
CA LEU A 77 -21.68 -12.40 7.50
C LEU A 77 -22.45 -13.71 7.34
N LEU A 78 -22.62 -14.16 6.11
CA LEU A 78 -23.15 -15.48 5.80
C LEU A 78 -22.01 -16.49 5.56
N ALA A 79 -21.00 -16.09 4.78
CA ALA A 79 -19.85 -16.94 4.46
C ALA A 79 -18.63 -16.13 4.03
N VAL A 80 -17.44 -16.66 4.31
CA VAL A 80 -16.18 -16.23 3.67
C VAL A 80 -15.94 -17.12 2.45
N LEU A 81 -16.03 -16.55 1.26
CA LEU A 81 -15.87 -17.25 -0.02
C LEU A 81 -14.40 -17.39 -0.43
N SER A 82 -13.55 -16.43 -0.05
CA SER A 82 -12.09 -16.51 -0.15
C SER A 82 -11.40 -15.56 0.83
N LYS A 83 -10.15 -15.88 1.18
CA LYS A 83 -9.24 -15.08 1.99
C LYS A 83 -7.84 -15.27 1.43
N GLU A 84 -7.31 -14.26 0.78
CA GLU A 84 -6.03 -14.30 0.07
C GLU A 84 -5.10 -13.23 0.61
N MET A 85 -3.83 -13.56 0.84
CA MET A 85 -2.85 -12.56 1.28
C MET A 85 -2.72 -11.51 0.18
N ASP A 86 -2.81 -10.24 0.55
CA ASP A 86 -2.65 -9.15 -0.40
C ASP A 86 -1.19 -9.06 -0.82
N PRO A 87 -0.85 -9.28 -2.12
CA PRO A 87 0.52 -9.21 -2.60
C PRO A 87 1.19 -7.85 -2.31
N VAL A 88 0.39 -6.79 -2.18
CA VAL A 88 0.88 -5.46 -1.81
C VAL A 88 1.57 -5.49 -0.44
N MET A 89 1.10 -6.31 0.50
CA MET A 89 1.69 -6.39 1.85
C MET A 89 3.10 -6.92 1.84
N GLU A 90 3.48 -7.69 0.81
CA GLU A 90 4.83 -8.19 0.67
C GLU A 90 5.84 -7.11 0.28
N LEU A 91 5.37 -5.89 -0.03
CA LEU A 91 6.23 -4.71 -0.19
C LEU A 91 6.68 -4.10 1.13
N ASN A 92 6.02 -4.44 2.26
CA ASN A 92 6.30 -3.86 3.56
C ASN A 92 7.63 -4.36 4.13
N ASP A 93 8.73 -3.76 3.69
CA ASP A 93 10.07 -4.24 3.94
C ASP A 93 11.14 -3.16 3.72
N ILE A 94 12.39 -3.51 4.01
CA ILE A 94 13.57 -2.72 3.67
C ILE A 94 14.24 -3.34 2.43
N TRP A 95 14.42 -2.49 1.43
CA TRP A 95 14.90 -2.84 0.10
C TRP A 95 16.24 -2.16 -0.16
N LYS A 96 17.29 -2.92 -0.50
CA LYS A 96 18.62 -2.40 -0.85
C LYS A 96 18.75 -2.24 -2.35
N LEU A 97 19.21 -1.07 -2.82
CA LEU A 97 19.36 -0.77 -4.24
C LEU A 97 20.46 -1.62 -4.87
N THR A 98 20.17 -2.17 -6.06
CA THR A 98 21.08 -3.03 -6.83
C THR A 98 21.25 -2.56 -8.28
N GLU A 99 20.32 -1.76 -8.80
CA GLU A 99 20.42 -1.15 -10.13
C GLU A 99 19.68 0.20 -10.12
N LEU A 100 20.27 1.22 -10.72
CA LEU A 100 19.67 2.54 -10.93
C LEU A 100 19.84 2.97 -12.39
N ASN A 101 18.73 3.24 -13.08
CA ASN A 101 18.70 3.69 -14.47
C ASN A 101 19.51 2.80 -15.44
N GLY A 102 19.58 1.49 -15.19
CA GLY A 102 20.36 0.53 -15.98
C GLY A 102 21.80 0.32 -15.52
N ASN A 103 22.27 1.07 -14.53
CA ASN A 103 23.62 0.94 -13.97
C ASN A 103 23.60 0.07 -12.70
N PRO A 104 24.38 -1.03 -12.63
CA PRO A 104 24.51 -1.81 -11.42
C PRO A 104 25.07 -0.98 -10.26
N VAL A 105 24.45 -1.10 -9.09
CA VAL A 105 24.91 -0.50 -7.85
C VAL A 105 25.58 -1.60 -7.03
N VAL A 106 26.90 -1.53 -6.96
CA VAL A 106 27.74 -2.51 -6.25
C VAL A 106 28.28 -1.93 -4.95
N ASP A 107 28.47 -2.81 -3.97
CA ASP A 107 29.13 -2.48 -2.71
C ASP A 107 30.61 -2.19 -2.98
N ASP A 108 30.97 -0.91 -3.15
CA ASP A 108 32.35 -0.45 -3.13
C ASP A 108 32.63 0.07 -1.72
N GLN A 109 33.65 -0.46 -1.05
CA GLN A 109 34.06 -0.02 0.28
C GLN A 109 34.41 1.49 0.35
N ARG A 110 34.50 2.17 -0.79
CA ARG A 110 34.70 3.62 -0.91
C ARG A 110 33.41 4.44 -0.91
N THR A 111 32.24 3.86 -1.22
CA THR A 111 30.97 4.58 -1.38
C THR A 111 30.05 4.53 -0.16
N GLY A 112 30.41 3.78 0.89
CA GLY A 112 29.63 3.67 2.13
C GLY A 112 28.49 2.64 2.01
N GLU A 113 27.52 2.69 2.93
CA GLU A 113 26.37 1.78 2.90
C GLU A 113 25.55 1.95 1.61
N LEU A 114 25.13 0.83 1.02
CA LEU A 114 24.30 0.86 -0.19
C LEU A 114 22.95 1.55 0.08
N PRO A 115 22.42 2.32 -0.90
CA PRO A 115 21.13 2.99 -0.77
C PRO A 115 20.01 2.01 -0.39
N THR A 116 19.10 2.48 0.45
CA THR A 116 17.96 1.70 0.95
C THR A 116 16.64 2.44 0.75
N LEU A 117 15.58 1.65 0.66
CA LEU A 117 14.19 2.08 0.55
C LEU A 117 13.36 1.22 1.50
N GLU A 118 12.81 1.83 2.54
CA GLU A 118 11.82 1.22 3.43
C GLU A 118 10.42 1.62 2.99
N ILE A 119 9.60 0.62 2.65
CA ILE A 119 8.20 0.81 2.30
C ILE A 119 7.36 0.35 3.48
N ASN A 120 6.47 1.23 3.97
CA ASN A 120 5.45 0.86 4.94
C ASN A 120 4.08 0.91 4.26
N THR A 121 3.49 -0.26 4.02
CA THR A 121 2.21 -0.40 3.31
C THR A 121 1.02 -0.11 4.21
N ARG A 122 1.21 -0.15 5.53
CA ARG A 122 0.17 0.13 6.52
C ARG A 122 -0.03 1.63 6.71
N THR A 123 1.06 2.39 6.81
CA THR A 123 1.02 3.86 6.97
C THR A 123 1.14 4.61 5.65
N LEU A 124 1.33 3.90 4.53
CA LEU A 124 1.56 4.47 3.20
C LEU A 124 2.68 5.51 3.21
N THR A 125 3.83 5.11 3.77
CA THR A 125 5.02 5.96 3.86
C THR A 125 6.22 5.28 3.25
N VAL A 126 7.17 6.10 2.78
CA VAL A 126 8.47 5.66 2.31
C VAL A 126 9.55 6.42 3.06
N ILE A 127 10.59 5.71 3.51
CA ILE A 127 11.80 6.28 4.09
C ILE A 127 12.98 5.63 3.37
N GLY A 128 14.11 6.31 3.28
CA GLY A 128 15.29 5.67 2.74
C GLY A 128 16.55 6.49 2.88
N TYR A 129 17.62 5.90 2.37
CA TYR A 129 18.95 6.45 2.31
C TYR A 129 19.46 6.37 0.87
N ASP A 130 19.97 7.46 0.32
CA ASP A 130 20.40 7.53 -1.09
C ASP A 130 21.91 7.32 -1.30
N GLY A 131 22.64 6.90 -0.26
CA GLY A 131 24.11 6.83 -0.26
C GLY A 131 24.77 8.06 0.36
N CYS A 132 24.03 9.15 0.63
CA CYS A 132 24.53 10.33 1.34
C CYS A 132 23.50 10.95 2.29
N ASN A 133 22.26 11.06 1.83
CA ASN A 133 21.14 11.72 2.47
C ASN A 133 20.05 10.73 2.88
N ASN A 134 19.34 11.09 3.94
CA ASN A 134 18.08 10.42 4.27
C ASN A 134 16.95 11.13 3.56
N PHE A 135 16.00 10.37 3.04
CA PHE A 135 14.76 10.88 2.47
C PHE A 135 13.53 10.23 3.11
N ARG A 136 12.40 10.93 3.03
CA ARG A 136 11.09 10.43 3.46
C ARG A 136 9.96 11.02 2.63
N GLY A 137 8.88 10.28 2.48
CA GLY A 137 7.69 10.73 1.75
C GLY A 137 6.46 9.88 2.06
N LYS A 138 5.37 10.21 1.38
CA LYS A 138 4.14 9.42 1.37
C LYS A 138 4.06 8.56 0.12
N ILE A 139 3.29 7.48 0.19
CA ILE A 139 2.85 6.70 -0.96
C ILE A 139 1.44 7.20 -1.29
N GLU A 140 1.28 7.88 -2.42
CA GLU A 140 -0.01 8.47 -2.83
C GLU A 140 -0.96 7.42 -3.39
N SER A 141 -0.43 6.34 -3.97
CA SER A 141 -1.23 5.26 -4.51
C SER A 141 -0.45 3.95 -4.46
N LEU A 142 -1.10 2.91 -3.95
CA LEU A 142 -0.54 1.57 -3.87
C LEU A 142 -1.61 0.54 -4.20
N SER A 143 -1.34 -0.31 -5.18
CA SER A 143 -2.17 -1.47 -5.54
C SER A 143 -1.31 -2.57 -6.16
N MET A 144 -1.90 -3.65 -6.67
CA MET A 144 -1.16 -4.82 -7.18
C MET A 144 -0.06 -4.50 -8.20
N ASN A 145 -0.27 -3.53 -9.11
CA ASN A 145 0.70 -3.15 -10.15
C ASN A 145 0.97 -1.64 -10.17
N LYS A 146 0.70 -0.94 -9.07
CA LYS A 146 0.82 0.52 -9.02
C LYS A 146 1.50 0.94 -7.73
N LEU A 147 2.51 1.78 -7.87
CA LEU A 147 3.20 2.44 -6.76
C LEU A 147 3.49 3.88 -7.20
N LEU A 148 2.91 4.84 -6.49
CA LEU A 148 3.14 6.27 -6.70
C LEU A 148 3.68 6.88 -5.41
N PHE A 149 4.90 7.41 -5.47
CA PHE A 149 5.44 8.20 -4.38
C PHE A 149 4.99 9.65 -4.52
N GLY A 150 4.62 10.25 -3.39
CA GLY A 150 4.44 11.69 -3.30
C GLY A 150 5.79 12.43 -3.19
N PRO A 151 5.76 13.75 -2.96
CA PRO A 151 6.97 14.54 -2.79
C PRO A 151 7.89 14.00 -1.69
N LEU A 152 9.17 13.85 -1.99
CA LEU A 152 10.20 13.40 -1.06
C LEU A 152 10.88 14.58 -0.38
N ALA A 153 10.95 14.55 0.95
CA ALA A 153 11.78 15.45 1.74
C ALA A 153 13.14 14.77 1.98
N THR A 154 14.23 15.47 1.66
CA THR A 154 15.61 14.96 1.79
C THR A 154 16.50 15.86 2.64
N THR A 155 17.49 15.29 3.31
CA THR A 155 18.58 16.05 3.93
C THR A 155 19.55 16.60 2.87
N ARG A 156 20.47 17.48 3.26
CA ARG A 156 21.48 18.06 2.35
C ARG A 156 22.89 17.96 2.94
N LYS A 157 23.39 16.73 3.07
CA LYS A 157 24.79 16.44 3.38
C LYS A 157 25.63 16.53 2.12
N MET A 158 26.91 16.84 2.30
CA MET A 158 27.91 16.81 1.25
C MET A 158 28.74 15.54 1.41
N CYS A 159 28.76 14.70 0.38
CA CYS A 159 29.54 13.46 0.34
C CYS A 159 30.55 13.49 -0.82
N PRO A 160 31.64 12.69 -0.75
CA PRO A 160 32.64 12.64 -1.83
C PRO A 160 32.07 12.20 -3.18
N ASP A 161 31.12 11.27 -3.16
CA ASP A 161 30.35 10.84 -4.33
C ASP A 161 28.88 11.28 -4.17
N MET A 162 28.36 11.95 -5.19
CA MET A 162 26.99 12.45 -5.26
C MET A 162 26.23 11.89 -6.45
N THR A 163 26.78 10.91 -7.18
CA THR A 163 26.19 10.33 -8.39
C THR A 163 24.83 9.71 -8.09
N ILE A 164 24.77 8.78 -7.14
CA ILE A 164 23.52 8.12 -6.75
C ILE A 164 22.57 9.08 -6.01
N PRO A 165 23.01 9.87 -5.00
CA PRO A 165 22.13 10.83 -4.32
C PRO A 165 21.45 11.84 -5.26
N ALA A 166 22.13 12.26 -6.34
CA ALA A 166 21.58 13.20 -7.30
C ALA A 166 20.49 12.58 -8.20
N GLU A 167 20.56 11.27 -8.46
CA GLU A 167 19.67 10.57 -9.39
C GLU A 167 18.50 9.85 -8.72
N LEU A 168 18.70 9.26 -7.54
CA LEU A 168 17.70 8.37 -6.93
C LEU A 168 16.38 9.08 -6.63
N GLY A 169 16.41 10.27 -6.04
CA GLY A 169 15.21 11.04 -5.71
C GLY A 169 14.34 11.35 -6.94
N PRO A 170 14.88 11.99 -8.00
CA PRO A 170 14.18 12.19 -9.26
C PRO A 170 13.67 10.90 -9.90
N THR A 171 14.45 9.83 -9.87
CA THR A 171 14.03 8.53 -10.39
C THR A 171 12.83 7.98 -9.62
N LEU A 172 12.84 8.01 -8.29
CA LEU A 172 11.71 7.60 -7.45
C LEU A 172 10.45 8.43 -7.75
N ALA A 173 10.59 9.72 -8.05
CA ALA A 173 9.47 10.58 -8.42
C ALA A 173 8.82 10.22 -9.78
N SER A 174 9.52 9.49 -10.66
CA SER A 174 8.96 9.00 -11.93
C SER A 174 8.26 7.64 -11.85
N VAL A 175 8.38 6.94 -10.72
CA VAL A 175 7.83 5.59 -10.54
C VAL A 175 6.30 5.62 -10.65
N SER A 176 5.75 4.70 -11.42
CA SER A 176 4.30 4.49 -11.52
C SER A 176 3.85 3.05 -11.32
N MET A 177 4.76 2.09 -11.49
CA MET A 177 4.48 0.67 -11.42
C MET A 177 5.64 -0.05 -10.74
N TYR A 178 5.35 -1.20 -10.16
CA TYR A 178 6.35 -2.11 -9.64
C TYR A 178 6.04 -3.55 -10.07
N ILE A 179 7.06 -4.39 -9.99
CA ILE A 179 6.94 -5.85 -9.99
C ILE A 179 7.75 -6.37 -8.81
N LYS A 180 7.14 -7.21 -7.99
CA LYS A 180 7.84 -8.00 -6.98
C LYS A 180 7.98 -9.43 -7.47
N ASP A 181 9.22 -9.92 -7.53
CA ASP A 181 9.52 -11.32 -7.84
C ASP A 181 10.42 -11.91 -6.74
N GLY A 182 9.81 -12.71 -5.86
CA GLY A 182 10.50 -13.27 -4.69
C GLY A 182 11.08 -12.17 -3.78
N VAL A 183 12.41 -12.06 -3.79
CA VAL A 183 13.20 -11.10 -3.00
C VAL A 183 13.62 -9.86 -3.80
N GLU A 184 13.25 -9.77 -5.08
CA GLU A 184 13.56 -8.63 -5.95
C GLU A 184 12.33 -7.71 -6.08
N LEU A 185 12.56 -6.40 -5.97
CA LEU A 185 11.60 -5.35 -6.26
C LEU A 185 12.10 -4.52 -7.44
N GLN A 186 11.33 -4.52 -8.52
CA GLN A 186 11.59 -3.74 -9.72
C GLN A 186 10.62 -2.56 -9.78
N LEU A 187 11.14 -1.36 -10.02
CA LEU A 187 10.33 -0.15 -10.18
C LEU A 187 10.39 0.35 -11.61
N PHE A 188 9.24 0.76 -12.13
CA PHE A 188 9.05 1.20 -13.52
C PHE A 188 8.43 2.59 -13.57
N ASP A 189 8.85 3.37 -14.57
CA ASP A 189 8.21 4.64 -14.89
C ASP A 189 6.93 4.46 -15.73
N SER A 190 6.27 5.57 -16.06
CA SER A 190 5.01 5.58 -16.83
C SER A 190 5.15 5.12 -18.29
N THR A 191 6.38 4.94 -18.77
CA THR A 191 6.70 4.39 -20.09
C THR A 191 7.02 2.90 -20.04
N ASN A 192 6.85 2.26 -18.87
CA ASN A 192 7.25 0.88 -18.57
C ASN A 192 8.76 0.64 -18.66
N LYS A 193 9.58 1.69 -18.52
CA LYS A 193 11.03 1.54 -18.43
C LYS A 193 11.40 1.15 -17.01
N LEU A 194 12.23 0.11 -16.85
CA LEU A 194 12.84 -0.24 -15.56
C LEU A 194 13.77 0.90 -15.13
N VAL A 195 13.54 1.43 -13.93
CA VAL A 195 14.32 2.56 -13.40
C VAL A 195 15.11 2.20 -12.14
N CYS A 196 14.61 1.25 -11.33
CA CYS A 196 15.35 0.72 -10.18
C CYS A 196 15.15 -0.78 -10.03
N ARG A 197 16.19 -1.49 -9.56
CA ARG A 197 16.06 -2.80 -8.91
C ARG A 197 16.53 -2.72 -7.47
N PHE A 198 15.77 -3.35 -6.59
CA PHE A 198 16.13 -3.54 -5.21
C PHE A 198 16.07 -5.01 -4.82
N LYS A 199 16.82 -5.37 -3.79
CA LYS A 199 16.77 -6.67 -3.14
C LYS A 199 16.36 -6.50 -1.68
N LYS A 200 15.43 -7.33 -1.20
CA LYS A 200 15.05 -7.38 0.21
C LYS A 200 16.29 -7.61 1.10
N ILE A 201 16.37 -6.87 2.20
CA ILE A 201 17.38 -7.09 3.25
C ILE A 201 16.82 -8.13 4.22
N ASP A 202 17.58 -9.20 4.48
CA ASP A 202 17.23 -10.23 5.48
C ASP A 202 17.44 -9.75 6.92
#